data_AF-A8RGD0-F1
#
_entry.id   AF-A8RGD0-F1
#
_cell.length_a   1.000
_cell.length_b   1.000
_cell.length_c   1.000
_cell.angle_alpha   90.00
_cell.angle_beta   90.00
_cell.angle_gamma   90.00
#
_symmetry.space_group_name_H-M   'P 1'
#
loop_
_entity.id
_entity.type
_entity.pdbx_description
1 polymer ?
#
loop_
_entity_poly.entity_id
_entity_poly.type
_entity_poly.pdbx_seq_one_letter_code
_entity_poly.pdbx_strand_id
1 'polypeptide(L)'
;MDEPGQHKSKSNRASKVGSARLRKTLFQIMTTLLQNAPEDNPVYRFLDKKRVQGKPYYAYMTAAANKFLRIYYGKVKECLRNLEQAE
;
A
#
# COMPACT_ATOMS: atom_id res chain seq x y z
N MET A 1 -47.14 3.74 -10.63
CA MET A 1 -46.84 4.01 -9.21
C MET A 1 -45.43 3.53 -9.00
N ASP A 2 -44.47 4.32 -9.44
CA ASP A 2 -43.07 3.94 -9.48
C ASP A 2 -42.47 4.17 -8.09
N GLU A 3 -42.01 3.07 -7.49
CA GLU A 3 -41.32 3.07 -6.20
C GLU A 3 -40.06 3.94 -6.29
N PRO A 4 -39.85 4.90 -5.37
CA PRO A 4 -38.70 5.80 -5.45
C PRO A 4 -37.43 4.98 -5.27
N GLY A 5 -36.58 5.03 -6.30
CA GLY A 5 -35.33 4.30 -6.40
C GLY A 5 -34.49 4.41 -5.14
N GLN A 6 -34.53 3.36 -4.31
CA GLN A 6 -33.54 3.13 -3.28
C GLN A 6 -32.23 2.76 -3.98
N HIS A 7 -31.50 3.78 -4.43
CA HIS A 7 -30.12 3.62 -4.85
C HIS A 7 -29.34 3.14 -3.63
N LYS A 8 -29.21 1.81 -3.50
CA LYS A 8 -28.29 1.17 -2.55
C LYS A 8 -26.88 1.58 -2.96
N SER A 9 -26.45 2.75 -2.51
CA SER A 9 -25.04 3.12 -2.52
C SER A 9 -24.32 1.98 -1.82
N LYS A 10 -23.64 1.12 -2.58
CA LYS A 10 -22.64 0.21 -2.02
C LYS A 10 -21.59 1.15 -1.46
N SER A 11 -21.73 1.48 -0.18
CA SER A 11 -20.82 2.33 0.57
C SER A 11 -19.51 1.57 0.71
N ASN A 12 -18.75 1.47 -0.39
CA ASN A 12 -17.31 1.33 -0.32
C ASN A 12 -16.81 2.69 0.16
N ARG A 13 -17.01 2.99 1.45
CA ARG A 13 -16.47 4.19 2.07
C ARG A 13 -14.96 4.04 2.04
N ALA A 14 -14.35 4.43 0.92
CA ALA A 14 -12.92 4.53 0.76
C ALA A 14 -12.46 5.60 1.76
N SER A 15 -12.04 5.16 2.94
CA SER A 15 -11.42 6.06 3.91
C SER A 15 -10.18 6.66 3.27
N LYS A 16 -10.04 7.99 3.33
CA LYS A 16 -8.83 8.72 2.91
C LYS A 16 -7.54 8.14 3.51
N VAL A 17 -7.67 7.41 4.62
CA VAL A 17 -6.58 6.89 5.46
C VAL A 17 -6.54 5.34 5.47
N GLY A 18 -7.52 4.67 4.85
CA GLY A 18 -7.66 3.21 4.91
C GLY A 18 -8.19 2.68 6.26
N SER A 19 -8.39 1.36 6.36
CA SER A 19 -8.85 0.71 7.59
C SER A 19 -7.75 0.63 8.65
N ALA A 20 -8.13 0.55 9.93
CA ALA A 20 -7.17 0.39 11.03
C ALA A 20 -6.29 -0.86 10.86
N ARG A 21 -6.90 -1.97 10.42
CA ARG A 21 -6.19 -3.23 10.16
C ARG A 21 -5.14 -3.06 9.06
N LEU A 22 -5.52 -2.44 7.93
CA LEU A 22 -4.59 -2.17 6.83
C LEU A 22 -3.41 -1.30 7.29
N ARG A 23 -3.68 -0.22 8.03
CA ARG A 23 -2.62 0.65 8.56
C ARG A 23 -1.66 -0.09 9.48
N LYS A 24 -2.17 -0.91 10.39
CA LYS A 24 -1.34 -1.73 11.30
C LYS A 24 -0.45 -2.68 10.49
N THR A 25 -1.01 -3.38 9.51
CA THR A 25 -0.25 -4.28 8.64
C THR A 25 0.83 -3.54 7.85
N LEU A 26 0.50 -2.41 7.23
CA LEU A 26 1.49 -1.62 6.49
C LEU A 26 2.62 -1.12 7.39
N PHE A 27 2.28 -0.66 8.61
CA PHE A 27 3.29 -0.26 9.57
C PHE A 27 4.21 -1.41 9.96
N GLN A 28 3.66 -2.61 10.23
CA GLN A 28 4.45 -3.80 10.51
C GLN A 28 5.40 -4.14 9.35
N ILE A 29 4.91 -4.12 8.10
CA ILE A 29 5.76 -4.37 6.91
C ILE A 29 6.92 -3.37 6.85
N MET A 30 6.66 -2.07 7.03
CA MET A 30 7.72 -1.07 6.99
C MET A 30 8.74 -1.27 8.13
N THR A 31 8.28 -1.63 9.32
CA THR A 31 9.15 -1.95 10.46
C THR A 31 10.02 -3.17 10.17
N THR A 32 9.45 -4.25 9.62
CA THR A 32 10.19 -5.45 9.22
C THR A 32 11.26 -5.12 8.15
N LEU A 33 10.93 -4.26 7.18
CA LEU A 33 11.91 -3.82 6.18
C LEU A 33 13.07 -3.04 6.81
N LEU A 34 12.79 -2.15 7.78
CA LEU A 34 13.86 -1.42 8.47
C LEU A 34 14.76 -2.33 9.31
N GLN A 35 14.18 -3.33 9.98
CA GLN A 35 14.91 -4.27 10.82
C GLN A 35 15.83 -5.20 10.03
N ASN A 36 15.34 -5.71 8.89
CA ASN A 36 16.09 -6.70 8.10
C ASN A 36 17.01 -6.06 7.05
N ALA A 37 16.83 -4.76 6.77
CA ALA A 37 17.64 -3.99 5.84
C ALA A 37 17.90 -4.65 4.46
N PRO A 38 16.89 -5.17 3.74
CA PRO A 38 17.11 -5.79 2.44
C PRO A 38 17.44 -4.74 1.38
N GLU A 39 18.72 -4.60 1.04
CA GLU A 39 19.22 -3.55 0.13
C GLU A 39 18.60 -3.60 -1.27
N ASP A 40 18.28 -4.78 -1.79
CA ASP A 40 17.65 -4.94 -3.11
C ASP A 40 16.17 -4.53 -3.13
N ASN A 41 15.55 -4.38 -1.95
CA ASN A 41 14.14 -4.04 -1.89
C ASN A 41 13.92 -2.54 -2.21
N PRO A 42 13.11 -2.20 -3.24
CA PRO A 42 12.93 -0.81 -3.66
C PRO A 42 12.17 0.05 -2.63
N VAL A 43 11.39 -0.56 -1.72
CA VAL A 43 10.73 0.13 -0.61
C VAL A 43 11.72 0.40 0.51
N TYR A 44 12.59 -0.56 0.84
CA TYR A 44 13.66 -0.36 1.82
C TYR A 44 14.61 0.75 1.39
N ARG A 45 15.13 0.74 0.16
CA ARG A 45 15.99 1.82 -0.37
C ARG A 45 15.34 3.20 -0.26
N PHE A 46 14.01 3.27 -0.43
CA PHE A 46 13.27 4.52 -0.24
C PHE A 46 13.13 4.93 1.23
N LEU A 47 12.86 3.97 2.12
CA LEU A 47 12.84 4.19 3.57
C LEU A 47 14.19 4.73 4.05
N ASP A 48 15.27 4.05 3.67
CA ASP A 48 16.61 4.40 4.10
C ASP A 48 17.02 5.79 3.59
N LYS A 49 16.77 6.10 2.31
CA LYS A 49 16.98 7.45 1.76
C LYS A 49 16.25 8.53 2.57
N LYS A 50 15.01 8.27 3.02
CA LYS A 50 14.24 9.23 3.83
C LYS A 50 14.76 9.33 5.27
N ARG A 51 15.23 8.22 5.83
CA ARG A 51 15.87 8.15 7.15
C ARG A 51 17.17 8.96 7.17
N VAL A 52 18.04 8.77 6.18
CA VAL A 52 19.30 9.52 6.00
C VAL A 52 19.05 11.02 5.82
N GLN A 53 17.95 11.40 5.16
CA GLN A 53 17.51 12.81 5.04
C GLN A 53 16.96 13.41 6.35
N GLY A 54 16.96 12.67 7.46
CA GLY A 54 16.45 13.14 8.75
C GLY A 54 14.94 13.38 8.77
N LYS A 55 14.18 12.70 7.91
CA LYS A 55 12.71 12.84 7.92
C LYS A 55 12.12 12.24 9.21
N PRO A 56 11.03 12.82 9.75
CA PRO A 56 10.38 12.25 10.94
C PRO A 56 9.92 10.81 10.71
N TYR A 57 10.07 9.97 11.73
CA TYR A 57 9.81 8.53 11.69
C TYR A 57 8.47 8.19 11.01
N TYR A 58 7.36 8.67 11.55
CA TYR A 58 6.03 8.36 11.04
C TYR A 58 5.76 8.91 9.63
N ALA A 59 6.41 10.01 9.25
CA ALA A 59 6.23 10.62 7.94
C ALA A 59 6.84 9.73 6.85
N TYR A 60 8.09 9.25 7.04
CA TYR A 60 8.68 8.36 6.06
C TYR A 60 8.06 6.96 6.07
N MET A 61 7.59 6.46 7.23
CA MET A 61 6.87 5.18 7.33
C MET A 61 5.60 5.21 6.49
N THR A 62 4.83 6.29 6.60
CA THR A 62 3.59 6.47 5.83
C THR A 62 3.88 6.64 4.33
N ALA A 63 4.91 7.42 3.97
CA ALA A 63 5.30 7.58 2.57
C ALA A 63 5.77 6.26 1.94
N ALA A 64 6.53 5.45 2.70
CA ALA A 64 6.99 4.14 2.25
C ALA A 64 5.85 3.12 2.13
N ALA A 65 4.88 3.14 3.06
CA ALA A 65 3.68 2.32 2.95
C ALA A 65 2.90 2.59 1.65
N ASN A 66 2.75 3.87 1.27
CA ASN A 66 2.13 4.23 0.01
C ASN A 66 2.95 3.78 -1.21
N LYS A 67 4.28 3.85 -1.12
CA LYS A 67 5.18 3.35 -2.17
C LYS A 67 5.09 1.83 -2.31
N PHE A 68 5.02 1.10 -1.20
CA PHE A 68 4.81 -0.34 -1.16
C PHE A 68 3.52 -0.73 -1.86
N LEU A 69 2.40 -0.08 -1.53
CA LEU A 69 1.10 -0.36 -2.16
C LEU A 69 1.15 -0.20 -3.68
N ARG A 70 1.78 0.88 -4.19
CA ARG A 70 1.91 1.10 -5.64
C ARG A 70 2.73 0.02 -6.32
N ILE A 71 3.88 -0.35 -5.74
CA ILE A 71 4.75 -1.40 -6.30
C ILE A 71 4.05 -2.76 -6.25
N TYR A 72 3.45 -3.09 -5.10
CA TYR A 72 2.75 -4.36 -4.90
C TYR A 72 1.60 -4.53 -5.90
N TYR A 73 0.75 -3.51 -6.06
CA TYR A 73 -0.33 -3.52 -7.03
C TYR A 73 0.20 -3.72 -8.46
N GLY A 74 1.27 -3.00 -8.83
CA GLY A 74 1.90 -3.15 -10.15
C GLY A 74 2.37 -4.58 -10.42
N LYS A 75 3.09 -5.17 -9.47
CA LYS A 75 3.57 -6.56 -9.56
C LYS A 75 2.42 -7.56 -9.66
N VAL A 76 1.42 -7.45 -8.80
CA VAL A 76 0.26 -8.35 -8.84
C VAL A 76 -0.49 -8.23 -10.17
N LYS A 77 -0.70 -7.00 -10.66
CA LYS A 77 -1.35 -6.76 -11.95
C LYS A 77 -0.55 -7.34 -13.12
N GLU A 78 0.78 -7.23 -13.08
CA GLU A 78 1.65 -7.86 -14.07
C GLU A 78 1.57 -9.39 -14.01
N CYS A 79 1.67 -9.99 -12.82
CA CYS A 79 1.53 -11.43 -12.66
C CYS A 79 0.19 -11.94 -13.21
N LEU A 80 -0.91 -11.27 -12.90
CA LEU A 80 -2.24 -11.67 -13.40
C LEU A 80 -2.33 -11.63 -14.92
N ARG A 81 -1.80 -10.57 -15.57
CA ARG A 81 -1.77 -10.49 -17.04
C ARG A 81 -0.92 -11.57 -17.67
N ASN A 82 0.22 -11.90 -17.08
CA ASN A 82 1.10 -12.95 -17.59
C ASN A 82 0.44 -14.33 -17.47
N LEU A 83 -0.39 -14.55 -16.45
CA LEU A 83 -1.19 -15.78 -16.31
C LEU A 83 -2.27 -15.88 -17.39
N GLU A 84 -2.99 -14.78 -17.68
CA GLU A 84 -4.00 -14.73 -18.75
C GLU A 84 -3.41 -14.94 -20.16
N GLN A 85 -2.12 -14.62 -20.36
CA GLN A 85 -1.42 -14.81 -21.65
C GLN A 85 -0.79 -16.19 -21.81
N ALA A 86 -0.58 -16.90 -20.70
CA ALA A 86 -0.03 -18.26 -20.71
C ALA A 86 -1.11 -19.33 -20.92
N GLU A 87 -2.39 -18.93 -20.83
CA GLU A 87 -3.58 -19.71 -21.18
C GLU A 87 -3.98 -19.46 -22.65
#